data_AF-T0YWQ3-F1
#
_entry.id   AF-T0YWQ3-F1
#
_cell.length_a   1.000
_cell.length_b   1.000
_cell.length_c   1.000
_cell.angle_alpha   90.00
_cell.angle_beta   90.00
_cell.angle_gamma   90.00
#
_symmetry.space_group_name_H-M   'P 1'
#
loop_
_entity.id
_entity.type
_entity.pdbx_description
1 polymer ?
#
loop_
_entity_poly.entity_id
_entity_poly.type
_entity_poly.pdbx_seq_one_letter_code
_entity_poly.pdbx_strand_id
1 'polypeptide(L)'
;AQSGADHINAHRTFAVALGPWVRSGVLDTQHLSQVDLLRTIEAVAGIPPMSQWDANAHVLGGIWRATPDAAPAPVLPMQTAMLRNPGHCAADSPFRHWPVDPVPGADHIAWNALPPARSYTPTALLKISGPEQLRQEWLASKGPVAYAALLRRLNTMAAKQQRPLDSLIAGDGGD
;
A
#
# COMPACT_ATOMS: atom_id res chain seq x y z
N ALA A 1 3.82 -3.23 0.57
CA ALA A 1 4.80 -2.21 0.15
C ALA A 1 4.34 -1.72 -1.21
N GLN A 2 4.21 -0.41 -1.44
CA GLN A 2 3.84 0.09 -2.76
C GLN A 2 4.91 -0.37 -3.76
N SER A 3 4.59 -1.01 -4.89
CA SER A 3 5.60 -1.54 -5.83
C SER A 3 6.31 -0.42 -6.63
N GLY A 4 6.86 0.56 -5.93
CA GLY A 4 7.71 1.62 -6.47
C GLY A 4 9.14 1.11 -6.71
N ALA A 5 9.83 1.75 -7.65
CA ALA A 5 11.24 1.48 -7.99
C ALA A 5 12.18 1.68 -6.80
N ASP A 6 11.76 2.48 -5.85
CA ASP A 6 12.50 2.85 -4.65
C ASP A 6 12.38 1.81 -3.53
N HIS A 7 11.51 0.81 -3.65
CA HIS A 7 11.47 -0.28 -2.69
C HIS A 7 12.55 -1.33 -2.98
N ILE A 8 13.62 -1.24 -2.20
CA ILE A 8 14.73 -2.21 -2.18
C ILE A 8 14.31 -3.56 -1.56
N ASN A 9 13.29 -3.57 -0.69
CA ASN A 9 12.82 -4.78 -0.01
C ASN A 9 11.31 -4.72 0.27
N ALA A 10 10.54 -5.61 -0.34
CA ALA A 10 9.09 -5.71 -0.17
C ALA A 10 8.66 -6.64 1.00
N HIS A 11 9.61 -7.21 1.75
CA HIS A 11 9.34 -8.39 2.58
C HIS A 11 8.72 -8.04 3.93
N ARG A 12 9.10 -6.91 4.57
CA ARG A 12 8.50 -6.45 5.83
C ARG A 12 8.60 -4.93 5.95
N THR A 13 7.53 -4.31 6.44
CA THR A 13 7.50 -2.90 6.85
C THR A 13 7.02 -2.80 8.30
N PHE A 14 7.24 -1.64 8.91
CA PHE A 14 6.74 -1.32 10.23
C PHE A 14 5.41 -0.58 10.13
N ALA A 15 4.44 -0.97 10.95
CA ALA A 15 3.13 -0.32 11.04
C ALA A 15 2.84 0.09 12.49
N VAL A 16 2.34 1.30 12.67
CA VAL A 16 1.91 1.83 13.97
C VAL A 16 0.49 2.33 13.85
N ALA A 17 -0.34 1.96 14.83
CA ALA A 17 -1.66 2.53 15.02
C ALA A 17 -1.69 3.29 16.36
N LEU A 18 -2.27 4.48 16.35
CA LEU A 18 -2.43 5.33 17.53
C LEU A 18 -3.82 5.96 17.50
N GLY A 19 -4.52 5.94 18.63
CA GLY A 19 -5.81 6.60 18.78
C GLY A 19 -6.60 6.07 19.97
N PRO A 20 -7.74 6.70 20.31
CA PRO A 20 -8.51 6.34 21.50
C PRO A 20 -9.03 4.90 21.52
N TRP A 21 -9.29 4.34 20.33
CA TRP A 21 -9.79 2.97 20.17
C TRP A 21 -8.69 1.94 20.01
N VAL A 22 -7.42 2.36 19.95
CA VAL A 22 -6.27 1.47 19.80
C VAL A 22 -5.73 1.10 21.19
N ARG A 23 -5.40 -0.16 21.40
CA ARG A 23 -4.78 -0.66 22.63
C ARG A 23 -3.31 -0.23 22.70
N SER A 24 -2.92 0.40 23.80
CA SER A 24 -1.53 0.80 24.04
C SER A 24 -0.67 -0.41 24.44
N GLY A 25 0.59 -0.43 24.03
CA GLY A 25 1.56 -1.46 24.44
C GLY A 25 1.31 -2.86 23.85
N VAL A 26 0.49 -2.97 22.81
CA VAL A 26 0.23 -4.24 22.12
C VAL A 26 1.17 -4.38 20.95
N LEU A 27 1.89 -5.50 20.91
CA LEU A 27 2.60 -5.98 19.73
C LEU A 27 1.73 -7.04 19.04
N ASP A 28 1.18 -6.69 17.88
CA ASP A 28 0.51 -7.67 17.02
C ASP A 28 1.57 -8.36 16.15
N THR A 29 1.70 -9.67 16.29
CA THR A 29 2.65 -10.49 15.53
C THR A 29 1.98 -11.22 14.36
N GLN A 30 0.69 -10.97 14.11
CA GLN A 30 0.03 -11.48 12.92
C GLN A 30 0.72 -10.94 11.68
N HIS A 31 0.88 -11.81 10.67
CA HIS A 31 1.38 -11.36 9.39
C HIS A 31 0.27 -10.58 8.69
N LEU A 32 0.50 -9.29 8.48
CA LEU A 32 -0.42 -8.36 7.85
C LEU A 32 0.21 -7.78 6.58
N SER A 33 -0.64 -7.46 5.63
CA SER A 33 -0.26 -6.75 4.43
C SER A 33 -0.80 -5.32 4.40
N GLN A 34 -0.35 -4.54 3.42
CA GLN A 34 -0.85 -3.19 3.19
C GLN A 34 -2.33 -3.20 2.76
N VAL A 35 -2.79 -4.29 2.14
CA VAL A 35 -4.19 -4.46 1.73
C VAL A 35 -5.08 -4.73 2.94
N ASP A 36 -4.59 -5.44 3.96
CA ASP A 36 -5.31 -5.61 5.23
C ASP A 36 -5.54 -4.26 5.94
N LEU A 37 -4.56 -3.34 5.86
CA LEU A 37 -4.70 -1.98 6.38
C LEU A 37 -5.78 -1.20 5.61
N LEU A 38 -5.78 -1.27 4.28
CA LEU A 38 -6.80 -0.63 3.45
C LEU A 38 -8.19 -1.17 3.77
N ARG A 39 -8.32 -2.50 3.86
CA ARG A 39 -9.56 -3.18 4.22
C ARG A 39 -10.06 -2.79 5.60
N THR A 40 -9.16 -2.52 6.53
CA THR A 40 -9.51 -2.03 7.87
C THR A 40 -10.03 -0.60 7.82
N ILE A 41 -9.42 0.28 7.02
CA ILE A 41 -9.91 1.65 6.80
C ILE A 41 -11.30 1.62 6.18
N GLU A 42 -11.52 0.79 5.16
CA GLU A 42 -12.83 0.56 4.55
C GLU A 42 -13.88 0.18 5.58
N ALA A 43 -13.57 -0.82 6.43
CA ALA A 43 -14.49 -1.29 7.47
C ALA A 43 -14.81 -0.20 8.50
N VAL A 44 -13.81 0.59 8.91
CA VAL A 44 -14.00 1.71 9.86
C VAL A 44 -14.83 2.84 9.24
N ALA A 45 -14.59 3.16 7.96
CA ALA A 45 -15.26 4.24 7.25
C ALA A 45 -16.62 3.84 6.62
N GLY A 46 -16.99 2.56 6.65
CA GLY A 46 -18.19 2.04 6.00
C GLY A 46 -18.11 2.04 4.47
N ILE A 47 -16.90 2.00 3.91
CA ILE A 47 -16.67 2.01 2.46
C ILE A 47 -16.67 0.56 1.96
N PRO A 48 -17.37 0.24 0.86
CA PRO A 48 -17.30 -1.09 0.27
C PRO A 48 -15.92 -1.34 -0.35
N PRO A 49 -15.48 -2.62 -0.44
CA PRO A 49 -14.21 -2.94 -1.08
C PRO A 49 -14.17 -2.44 -2.53
N MET A 50 -13.06 -1.81 -2.91
CA MET A 50 -12.89 -1.17 -4.22
C MET A 50 -12.43 -2.16 -5.29
N SER A 51 -11.99 -3.36 -4.89
CA SER A 51 -11.45 -4.36 -5.79
C SER A 51 -11.68 -5.78 -5.27
N GLN A 52 -11.20 -6.79 -5.99
CA GLN A 52 -11.19 -8.15 -5.46
C GLN A 52 -10.13 -8.38 -4.37
N TRP A 53 -9.20 -7.43 -4.23
CA TRP A 53 -8.03 -7.56 -3.37
C TRP A 53 -8.36 -7.23 -1.93
N ASP A 54 -8.85 -6.01 -1.72
CA ASP A 54 -9.39 -5.55 -0.44
C ASP A 54 -10.59 -6.40 0.00
N ALA A 55 -11.45 -6.84 -0.94
CA ALA A 55 -12.57 -7.75 -0.63
C ALA A 55 -12.15 -9.07 0.02
N ASN A 56 -10.92 -9.56 -0.25
CA ASN A 56 -10.39 -10.81 0.31
C ASN A 56 -9.37 -10.58 1.45
N ALA A 57 -9.08 -9.33 1.78
CA ALA A 57 -8.17 -8.99 2.87
C ALA A 57 -8.85 -9.10 4.24
N HIS A 58 -8.03 -9.17 5.29
CA HIS A 58 -8.49 -9.20 6.68
C HIS A 58 -8.69 -7.80 7.22
N VAL A 59 -9.74 -7.63 8.04
CA VAL A 59 -9.84 -6.48 8.94
C VAL A 59 -8.98 -6.77 10.15
N LEU A 60 -8.09 -5.85 10.52
CA LEU A 60 -7.27 -5.95 11.73
C LEU A 60 -8.21 -6.05 12.94
N GLY A 61 -8.04 -7.07 13.77
CA GLY A 61 -8.91 -7.29 14.94
C GLY A 61 -8.22 -7.07 16.28
N GLY A 62 -6.95 -7.46 16.42
CA GLY A 62 -6.28 -7.60 17.72
C GLY A 62 -5.92 -6.27 18.43
N ILE A 63 -5.94 -5.16 17.70
CA ILE A 63 -5.43 -3.87 18.16
C ILE A 63 -6.51 -2.98 18.81
N TRP A 64 -7.79 -3.36 18.75
CA TRP A 64 -8.89 -2.50 19.18
C TRP A 64 -9.31 -2.74 20.64
N ARG A 65 -9.77 -1.68 21.31
CA ARG A 65 -10.47 -1.76 22.61
C ARG A 65 -11.95 -1.42 22.44
N ALA A 66 -12.81 -1.95 23.31
CA ALA A 66 -14.26 -1.75 23.25
C ALA A 66 -14.73 -0.36 23.69
N THR A 67 -13.92 0.34 24.49
CA THR A 67 -14.22 1.68 25.02
C THR A 67 -13.05 2.62 24.73
N PRO A 68 -13.31 3.85 24.22
CA PRO A 68 -12.24 4.76 23.87
C PRO A 68 -11.49 5.25 25.11
N ASP A 69 -10.19 5.40 24.96
CA ASP A 69 -9.30 5.95 25.97
C ASP A 69 -8.81 7.33 25.51
N ALA A 70 -9.28 8.37 26.20
CA ALA A 70 -8.96 9.76 25.87
C ALA A 70 -7.64 10.23 26.51
N ALA A 71 -6.90 9.36 27.20
CA ALA A 71 -5.62 9.74 27.77
C ALA A 71 -4.65 10.21 26.67
N PRO A 72 -3.97 11.36 26.85
CA PRO A 72 -2.98 11.83 25.89
C PRO A 72 -1.87 10.80 25.70
N ALA A 73 -1.49 10.54 24.45
CA ALA A 73 -0.35 9.70 24.15
C ALA A 73 0.95 10.44 24.53
N PRO A 74 1.87 9.81 25.28
CA PRO A 74 3.18 10.41 25.54
C PRO A 74 3.95 10.51 24.23
N VAL A 75 4.39 11.72 23.88
CA VAL A 75 5.18 11.99 22.67
C VAL A 75 6.58 12.44 23.06
N LEU A 76 7.58 11.99 22.30
CA LEU A 76 8.93 12.53 22.40
C LEU A 76 9.00 13.88 21.67
N PRO A 77 9.86 14.81 22.12
CA PRO A 77 10.12 16.01 21.33
C PRO A 77 10.63 15.62 19.96
N MET A 78 10.13 16.30 18.93
CA MET A 78 10.56 16.12 17.56
C MET A 78 12.07 16.40 17.44
N GLN A 79 12.82 15.40 17.01
CA GLN A 79 14.29 15.48 16.90
C GLN A 79 14.78 15.98 15.54
N THR A 80 13.89 16.01 14.55
CA THR A 80 14.18 16.43 13.18
C THR A 80 13.37 17.67 12.86
N ALA A 81 14.02 18.72 12.36
CA ALA A 81 13.31 19.92 11.95
C ALA A 81 12.28 19.60 10.85
N MET A 82 11.09 20.17 10.95
CA MET A 82 10.13 20.08 9.85
C MET A 82 10.62 20.94 8.68
N LEU A 83 10.84 20.28 7.56
CA LEU A 83 11.19 20.91 6.29
C LEU A 83 10.03 20.71 5.32
N ARG A 84 9.80 21.68 4.44
CA ARG A 84 8.78 21.58 3.38
C ARG A 84 9.43 21.17 2.06
N ASN A 85 8.78 20.26 1.34
CA ASN A 85 9.10 20.06 -0.07
C ASN A 85 8.78 21.38 -0.82
N PRO A 86 9.69 21.90 -1.66
CA PRO A 86 9.45 23.14 -2.39
C PRO A 86 8.20 23.09 -3.28
N GLY A 87 7.83 21.90 -3.78
CA GLY A 87 6.72 21.71 -4.71
C GLY A 87 6.93 22.43 -6.04
N HIS A 88 6.04 22.20 -7.01
CA HIS A 88 6.02 22.96 -8.26
C HIS A 88 5.09 24.18 -8.18
N CYS A 89 4.07 24.12 -7.33
CA CYS A 89 3.05 25.16 -7.20
C CYS A 89 3.40 26.14 -6.08
N ALA A 90 3.34 27.44 -6.36
CA ALA A 90 3.70 28.51 -5.43
C ALA A 90 2.62 28.86 -4.38
N ALA A 91 1.45 28.23 -4.43
CA ALA A 91 0.25 28.74 -3.76
C ALA A 91 0.01 28.10 -2.37
N ASP A 92 -0.05 28.96 -1.37
CA ASP A 92 -0.93 28.86 -0.20
C ASP A 92 -0.75 27.65 0.73
N SER A 93 0.46 27.11 0.80
CA SER A 93 0.74 26.06 1.77
C SER A 93 0.69 26.61 3.20
N PRO A 94 -0.10 26.02 4.13
CA PRO A 94 -0.07 26.37 5.56
C PRO A 94 1.32 26.17 6.18
N PHE A 95 2.21 25.48 5.45
CA PHE A 95 3.58 25.17 5.84
C PHE A 95 4.63 26.14 5.28
N ARG A 96 4.23 27.27 4.66
CA ARG A 96 5.16 28.26 4.07
C ARG A 96 6.19 28.80 5.06
N HIS A 97 5.85 28.82 6.36
CA HIS A 97 6.73 29.28 7.43
C HIS A 97 7.86 28.30 7.77
N TRP A 98 7.80 27.05 7.27
CA TRP A 98 8.88 26.09 7.43
C TRP A 98 9.97 26.25 6.35
N PRO A 99 11.24 25.98 6.71
CA PRO A 99 12.34 25.99 5.76
C PRO A 99 12.14 24.92 4.68
N VAL A 100 12.65 25.20 3.48
CA VAL A 100 12.59 24.26 2.35
C VAL A 100 13.61 23.15 2.55
N ASP A 101 13.20 21.91 2.28
CA ASP A 101 14.10 20.75 2.26
C ASP A 101 15.03 20.81 1.03
N PRO A 102 16.35 20.93 1.20
CA PRO A 102 17.28 20.87 0.09
C PRO A 102 17.38 19.42 -0.40
N VAL A 103 16.57 19.05 -1.40
CA VAL A 103 16.59 17.70 -1.98
C VAL A 103 17.92 17.47 -2.72
N PRO A 104 18.79 16.55 -2.25
CA PRO A 104 20.05 16.27 -2.93
C PRO A 104 19.79 15.76 -4.34
N GLY A 105 20.39 16.41 -5.35
CA GLY A 105 20.23 16.03 -6.76
C GLY A 105 18.97 16.57 -7.45
N ALA A 106 18.26 17.55 -6.86
CA ALA A 106 17.20 18.29 -7.54
C ALA A 106 17.66 18.88 -8.90
N ASP A 107 18.94 19.25 -9.01
CA ASP A 107 19.56 19.78 -10.22
C ASP A 107 19.89 18.69 -11.26
N HIS A 108 19.84 17.41 -10.86
CA HIS A 108 20.21 16.26 -11.68
C HIS A 108 19.00 15.45 -12.17
N ILE A 109 17.80 15.70 -11.63
CA ILE A 109 16.55 15.24 -12.24
C ILE A 109 16.22 16.22 -13.37
N ALA A 110 17.05 16.21 -14.41
CA ALA A 110 16.63 16.71 -15.69
C ALA A 110 15.44 15.82 -16.09
N TRP A 111 14.24 16.39 -16.13
CA TRP A 111 13.10 15.84 -16.89
C TRP A 111 13.48 15.90 -18.38
N ASN A 112 14.52 15.19 -18.77
CA ASN A 112 14.86 14.98 -20.16
C ASN A 112 13.64 14.32 -20.78
N ALA A 113 13.09 14.95 -21.83
CA ALA A 113 12.02 14.36 -22.62
C ALA A 113 12.45 12.93 -22.98
N LEU A 114 11.70 11.95 -22.48
CA LEU A 114 12.00 10.56 -22.75
C LEU A 114 12.01 10.35 -24.28
N PRO A 115 13.03 9.71 -24.85
CA PRO A 115 13.07 9.47 -26.29
C PRO A 115 11.82 8.67 -26.71
N PRO A 116 11.19 9.02 -27.85
CA PRO A 116 9.95 8.40 -28.29
C PRO A 116 10.26 7.06 -28.96
N ALA A 117 10.33 6.01 -28.14
CA ALA A 117 10.03 4.60 -28.44
C ALA A 117 10.74 3.72 -27.41
N ARG A 118 9.96 3.05 -26.56
CA ARG A 118 10.40 2.17 -25.44
C ARG A 118 10.91 2.90 -24.19
N SER A 119 10.20 3.95 -23.82
CA SER A 119 10.40 4.66 -22.56
C SER A 119 9.80 3.85 -21.40
N TYR A 120 10.58 2.94 -20.82
CA TYR A 120 10.24 2.44 -19.49
C TYR A 120 10.57 3.54 -18.49
N THR A 121 9.61 3.93 -17.63
CA THR A 121 9.99 4.67 -16.42
C THR A 121 10.90 3.76 -15.58
N PRO A 122 11.81 4.29 -14.75
CA PRO A 122 12.60 3.46 -13.84
C PRO A 122 11.74 2.50 -13.01
N THR A 123 10.50 2.89 -12.70
CA THR A 123 9.46 2.08 -12.06
C THR A 123 8.90 0.96 -12.91
N ALA A 124 8.80 1.12 -14.24
CA ALA A 124 8.28 0.08 -15.12
C ALA A 124 9.22 -1.13 -15.21
N LEU A 125 10.54 -0.94 -15.10
CA LEU A 125 11.52 -2.04 -15.09
C LEU A 125 11.54 -2.85 -13.79
N LEU A 126 11.05 -2.26 -12.70
CA LEU A 126 11.02 -2.88 -11.37
C LEU A 126 9.62 -3.35 -10.96
N LYS A 127 8.62 -3.16 -11.83
CA LYS A 127 7.23 -3.55 -11.58
C LYS A 127 7.04 -5.04 -11.85
N ILE A 128 6.55 -5.77 -10.87
CA ILE A 128 6.05 -7.14 -11.05
C ILE A 128 4.68 -7.12 -11.76
N SER A 129 4.37 -8.15 -12.54
CA SER A 129 3.05 -8.24 -13.20
C SER A 129 1.93 -8.37 -12.18
N GLY A 130 0.71 -7.95 -12.54
CA GLY A 130 -0.47 -8.10 -11.70
C GLY A 130 -0.70 -9.53 -11.20
N PRO A 131 -0.57 -10.57 -12.05
CA PRO A 131 -0.68 -11.97 -11.61
C PRO A 131 0.40 -12.40 -10.63
N GLU A 132 1.63 -11.90 -10.79
CA GLU A 132 2.72 -12.23 -9.87
C GLU A 132 2.55 -11.51 -8.53
N GLN A 133 2.10 -10.25 -8.56
CA GLN A 133 1.69 -9.53 -7.36
C GLN A 133 0.56 -10.26 -6.62
N LEU A 134 -0.42 -10.80 -7.37
CA LEU A 134 -1.51 -11.62 -6.81
C LEU A 134 -0.98 -12.83 -6.08
N ARG A 135 -0.08 -13.56 -6.73
CA ARG A 135 0.53 -14.76 -6.17
C ARG A 135 1.31 -14.45 -4.90
N GLN A 136 2.21 -13.47 -4.94
CA GLN A 136 3.07 -13.12 -3.81
C GLN A 136 2.24 -12.69 -2.59
N GLU A 137 1.24 -11.84 -2.81
CA GLU A 137 0.35 -11.36 -1.76
C GLU A 137 -0.44 -12.51 -1.12
N TRP A 138 -1.02 -13.40 -1.92
CA TRP A 138 -1.84 -14.50 -1.41
C TRP A 138 -1.02 -15.54 -0.66
N LEU A 139 0.17 -15.87 -1.18
CA LEU A 139 1.08 -16.80 -0.54
C LEU A 139 1.59 -16.26 0.79
N ALA A 140 1.91 -14.96 0.85
CA ALA A 140 2.37 -14.31 2.07
C ALA A 140 1.25 -14.22 3.12
N SER A 141 0.06 -13.75 2.73
CA SER A 141 -1.04 -13.45 3.67
C SER A 141 -1.89 -14.67 4.07
N LYS A 142 -2.19 -15.57 3.13
CA LYS A 142 -3.13 -16.70 3.37
C LYS A 142 -2.50 -18.08 3.15
N GLY A 143 -1.27 -18.13 2.65
CA GLY A 143 -0.55 -19.37 2.40
C GLY A 143 -0.94 -20.11 1.10
N PRO A 144 -0.18 -21.17 0.75
CA PRO A 144 -0.31 -21.87 -0.52
C PRO A 144 -1.64 -22.60 -0.71
N VAL A 145 -2.24 -23.11 0.36
CA VAL A 145 -3.53 -23.81 0.30
C VAL A 145 -4.66 -22.87 -0.13
N ALA A 146 -4.69 -21.66 0.45
CA ALA A 146 -5.69 -20.65 0.13
C ALA A 146 -5.52 -20.12 -1.30
N TYR A 147 -4.28 -19.90 -1.73
CA TYR A 147 -4.00 -19.50 -3.10
C TYR A 147 -4.45 -20.56 -4.13
N ALA A 148 -4.18 -21.85 -3.87
CA ALA A 148 -4.67 -22.92 -4.72
C ALA A 148 -6.21 -23.00 -4.76
N ALA A 149 -6.88 -22.74 -3.64
CA ALA A 149 -8.35 -22.69 -3.58
C ALA A 149 -8.93 -21.53 -4.39
N LEU A 150 -8.30 -20.35 -4.34
CA LEU A 150 -8.66 -19.23 -5.21
C LEU A 150 -8.57 -19.64 -6.68
N LEU A 151 -7.43 -20.18 -7.12
CA LEU A 151 -7.23 -20.51 -8.53
C LEU A 151 -8.29 -21.50 -9.04
N ARG A 152 -8.70 -22.48 -8.22
CA ARG A 152 -9.83 -23.36 -8.56
C ARG A 152 -11.14 -22.61 -8.73
N ARG A 153 -11.42 -21.64 -7.85
CA ARG A 153 -12.63 -20.81 -7.90
C ARG A 153 -12.64 -19.90 -9.13
N LEU A 154 -11.52 -19.26 -9.45
CA LEU A 154 -11.39 -18.42 -10.63
C LEU A 154 -11.55 -19.23 -11.92
N ASN A 155 -10.95 -20.42 -12.00
CA ASN A 155 -11.14 -21.32 -13.15
C ASN A 155 -12.60 -21.74 -13.34
N THR A 156 -13.28 -22.10 -12.25
CA THR A 156 -14.70 -22.46 -12.29
C THR A 156 -15.56 -21.28 -12.77
N MET A 157 -15.21 -20.07 -12.32
CA MET A 157 -15.91 -18.84 -12.69
C MET A 157 -15.65 -18.44 -14.14
N ALA A 158 -14.41 -18.54 -14.61
CA ALA A 158 -14.02 -18.32 -16.01
C ALA A 158 -14.80 -19.23 -16.96
N ALA A 159 -14.86 -20.54 -16.65
CA ALA A 159 -15.62 -21.51 -17.42
C ALA A 159 -17.13 -21.19 -17.44
N LYS A 160 -17.70 -20.84 -16.28
CA LYS A 160 -19.13 -20.47 -16.18
C LYS A 160 -19.46 -19.20 -16.95
N GLN A 161 -18.55 -18.22 -16.97
CA GLN A 161 -18.73 -16.93 -17.63
C GLN A 161 -18.22 -16.92 -19.08
N GLN A 162 -17.70 -18.04 -19.59
CA GLN A 162 -17.13 -18.18 -20.93
C GLN A 162 -16.12 -17.08 -21.28
N ARG A 163 -15.26 -16.73 -20.31
CA ARG A 163 -14.21 -15.72 -20.47
C ARG A 163 -12.86 -16.29 -20.07
N PRO A 164 -11.75 -15.76 -20.61
CA PRO A 164 -10.44 -16.29 -20.30
C PRO A 164 -10.06 -15.98 -18.84
N LEU A 165 -9.25 -16.85 -18.22
CA LEU A 165 -8.90 -16.77 -16.79
C LEU A 165 -8.12 -15.50 -16.45
N ASP A 166 -7.27 -15.05 -17.36
CA ASP A 166 -6.50 -13.80 -17.29
C ASP A 166 -7.40 -12.57 -17.10
N SER A 167 -8.63 -12.57 -17.60
CA SER A 167 -9.61 -11.48 -17.38
C SER A 167 -10.16 -11.42 -15.94
N LEU A 168 -9.92 -12.47 -15.13
CA LEU A 168 -10.33 -12.57 -13.73
C LEU A 168 -9.13 -12.53 -12.76
N ILE A 169 -7.93 -12.76 -13.28
CA ILE A 169 -6.68 -12.56 -12.58
C ILE A 169 -6.25 -11.11 -12.83
N ALA A 170 -5.50 -10.49 -11.92
CA ALA A 170 -5.08 -9.11 -12.13
C ALA A 170 -4.37 -8.96 -13.47
N GLY A 171 -4.76 -7.97 -14.26
CA GLY A 171 -4.24 -7.78 -15.60
C GLY A 171 -2.74 -7.55 -15.63
N ASP A 172 -2.11 -8.04 -16.69
CA ASP A 172 -0.76 -7.68 -17.07
C ASP A 172 -0.85 -6.21 -17.48
N GLY A 173 -0.20 -5.30 -16.77
CA GLY A 173 -0.32 -3.85 -17.01
C GLY A 173 0.29 -3.37 -18.33
N GLY A 174 0.12 -4.11 -19.42
CA GLY A 174 0.46 -3.74 -20.78
C GLY A 174 -0.72 -3.07 -21.46
N ASP A 175 -0.89 -1.79 -21.15
CA ASP A 175 -1.27 -0.76 -22.11
C ASP A 175 -0.08 0.21 -22.24
#